data_AF-A0A0K8QIE5-F1
#
_entry.id   AF-A0A0K8QIE5-F1
#
_cell.length_a   1.000
_cell.length_b   1.000
_cell.length_c   1.000
_cell.angle_alpha   90.00
_cell.angle_beta   90.00
_cell.angle_gamma   90.00
#
_symmetry.space_group_name_H-M   'P 1'
#
loop_
_entity.id
_entity.type
_entity.pdbx_description
1 polymer ?
#
loop_
_entity_poly.entity_id
_entity_poly.type
_entity_poly.pdbx_seq_one_letter_code
_entity_poly.pdbx_strand_id
1 'polypeptide(L)'
;MTITDGALAAAASLSERYVSDRFLPDKAIDLIDEAGARLRIRRMTRPPELKAMDARIAEVKMEKESAIDAQDFEGAASLRMKEQKLVAERRERELKWKAGGTDGNAEVDEELIAEVLANSTGIPVFKLTEEESSRLLKMEEELHKRVIAE
;
A
#
# COMPACT_ATOMS: atom_id res chain seq x y z
N MET A 1 -14.85 6.13 0.32
CA MET A 1 -13.90 5.61 1.32
C MET A 1 -14.75 5.10 2.46
N THR A 2 -14.58 3.85 2.82
CA THR A 2 -15.32 3.17 3.88
C THR A 2 -14.30 2.83 4.97
N ILE A 3 -14.66 2.99 6.23
CA ILE A 3 -13.82 2.61 7.35
C ILE A 3 -14.49 1.38 7.95
N THR A 4 -13.76 0.27 8.11
CA THR A 4 -14.33 -0.92 8.73
C THR A 4 -14.49 -0.72 10.23
N ASP A 5 -15.46 -1.42 10.82
CA ASP A 5 -15.60 -1.47 12.29
C ASP A 5 -14.33 -2.01 12.95
N GLY A 6 -13.66 -2.96 12.28
CA GLY A 6 -12.34 -3.44 12.67
C GLY A 6 -11.30 -2.33 12.76
N ALA A 7 -11.19 -1.50 11.73
CA ALA A 7 -10.26 -0.37 11.71
C ALA A 7 -10.53 0.64 12.83
N LEU A 8 -11.81 0.89 13.16
CA LEU A 8 -12.19 1.74 14.29
C LEU A 8 -11.71 1.15 15.63
N ALA A 9 -11.95 -0.13 15.86
CA ALA A 9 -11.51 -0.82 17.08
C ALA A 9 -9.98 -0.87 17.20
N ALA A 10 -9.28 -1.19 16.09
CA ALA A 10 -7.83 -1.21 16.03
C ALA A 10 -7.24 0.19 16.27
N ALA A 11 -7.79 1.23 15.64
CA ALA A 11 -7.33 2.61 15.83
C ALA A 11 -7.44 3.03 17.31
N ALA A 12 -8.56 2.71 17.97
CA ALA A 12 -8.73 2.98 19.40
C ALA A 12 -7.71 2.21 20.26
N SER A 13 -7.64 0.88 20.09
CA SER A 13 -6.82 0.02 20.96
C SER A 13 -5.31 0.19 20.77
N LEU A 14 -4.87 0.36 19.52
CA LEU A 14 -3.45 0.51 19.20
C LEU A 14 -2.96 1.92 19.53
N SER A 15 -3.75 2.96 19.25
CA SER A 15 -3.39 4.32 19.66
C SER A 15 -3.33 4.45 21.17
N GLU A 16 -4.21 3.76 21.92
CA GLU A 16 -4.16 3.73 23.39
C GLU A 16 -2.82 3.20 23.91
N ARG A 17 -2.35 2.07 23.35
CA ARG A 17 -1.13 1.40 23.80
C ARG A 17 0.17 2.07 23.35
N TYR A 18 0.23 2.51 22.10
CA TYR A 18 1.50 2.87 21.46
C TYR A 18 1.68 4.38 21.22
N VAL A 19 0.63 5.18 21.37
CA VAL A 19 0.68 6.64 21.20
C VAL A 19 0.44 7.30 22.57
N SER A 20 1.54 7.63 23.24
CA SER A 20 1.53 8.15 24.62
C SER A 20 1.45 9.67 24.71
N ASP A 21 1.75 10.38 23.62
CA ASP A 21 1.83 11.86 23.55
C ASP A 21 0.47 12.54 23.33
N ARG A 22 -0.60 11.75 23.10
CA ARG A 22 -1.96 12.22 22.77
C ARG A 22 -3.04 11.44 23.51
N PHE A 23 -4.24 12.03 23.54
CA PHE A 23 -5.41 11.46 24.23
C PHE A 23 -6.47 10.96 23.24
N LEU A 24 -7.28 9.98 23.67
CA LEU A 24 -8.48 9.58 22.93
C LEU A 24 -9.55 10.68 23.02
N PRO A 25 -10.37 10.88 21.97
CA PRO A 25 -10.41 10.14 20.69
C PRO A 25 -9.44 10.68 19.62
N ASP A 26 -8.78 11.82 19.85
CA ASP A 26 -7.96 12.56 18.88
C ASP A 26 -6.92 11.67 18.17
N LYS A 27 -6.13 10.92 18.95
CA LYS A 27 -5.10 10.01 18.40
C LYS A 27 -5.63 8.88 17.52
N ALA A 28 -6.85 8.42 17.76
CA ALA A 28 -7.46 7.37 16.93
C ALA A 28 -7.97 7.95 15.61
N ILE A 29 -8.49 9.18 15.63
CA ILE A 29 -8.91 9.92 14.44
C ILE A 29 -7.70 10.22 13.56
N ASP A 30 -6.59 10.66 14.15
CA ASP A 30 -5.33 10.93 13.43
C ASP A 30 -4.86 9.70 12.64
N LEU A 31 -4.86 8.50 13.26
CA LEU A 31 -4.46 7.26 12.58
C LEU A 31 -5.39 6.91 11.41
N ILE A 32 -6.70 7.10 11.58
CA ILE A 32 -7.69 6.85 10.53
C ILE A 32 -7.48 7.82 9.36
N ASP A 33 -7.23 9.10 9.66
CA ASP A 33 -6.99 10.12 8.65
C ASP A 33 -5.70 9.88 7.87
N GLU A 34 -4.63 9.50 8.56
CA GLU A 34 -3.35 9.16 7.93
C GLU A 34 -3.48 7.89 7.06
N ALA A 35 -4.19 6.87 7.54
CA ALA A 35 -4.53 5.68 6.76
C ALA A 35 -5.35 6.03 5.50
N GLY A 36 -6.35 6.89 5.64
CA GLY A 36 -7.16 7.37 4.51
C GLY A 36 -6.35 8.16 3.48
N ALA A 37 -5.48 9.07 3.93
CA ALA A 37 -4.58 9.82 3.06
C ALA A 37 -3.63 8.89 2.31
N ARG A 38 -3.08 7.89 3.01
CA ARG A 38 -2.17 6.90 2.42
C ARG A 38 -2.87 6.04 1.38
N LEU A 39 -4.07 5.57 1.65
CA LEU A 39 -4.90 4.82 0.70
C LEU A 39 -5.17 5.66 -0.57
N ARG A 40 -5.48 6.94 -0.40
CA ARG A 40 -5.66 7.89 -1.50
C ARG A 40 -4.38 8.07 -2.32
N ILE A 41 -3.22 8.22 -1.68
CA ILE A 41 -1.93 8.33 -2.35
C ILE A 41 -1.59 7.05 -3.12
N ARG A 42 -1.78 5.87 -2.53
CA ARG A 42 -1.57 4.58 -3.20
C ARG A 42 -2.43 4.47 -4.47
N ARG A 43 -3.68 4.93 -4.42
CA ARG A 43 -4.57 4.96 -5.59
C ARG A 43 -4.18 5.98 -6.65
N MET A 44 -3.64 7.13 -6.27
CA MET A 44 -3.16 8.13 -7.22
C MET A 44 -1.79 7.77 -7.81
N THR A 45 -1.03 6.91 -7.13
CA THR A 45 0.28 6.47 -7.58
C THR A 45 0.13 5.49 -8.75
N ARG A 46 0.67 5.88 -9.91
CA ARG A 46 0.68 5.07 -11.12
C ARG A 46 1.29 3.68 -10.84
N PRO A 47 0.59 2.57 -11.19
CA PRO A 47 1.10 1.22 -11.05
C PRO A 47 2.49 1.04 -11.66
N PRO A 48 3.37 0.21 -11.05
CA PRO A 48 4.71 -0.06 -11.57
C PRO A 48 4.67 -0.65 -12.99
N GLU A 49 3.62 -1.42 -13.32
CA GLU A 49 3.40 -1.96 -14.66
C GLU A 49 3.23 -0.85 -15.72
N LEU A 50 2.44 0.19 -15.43
CA LEU A 50 2.26 1.31 -16.35
C LEU A 50 3.57 2.10 -16.52
N LYS A 51 4.35 2.26 -15.45
CA LYS A 51 5.69 2.88 -15.54
C LYS A 51 6.63 2.06 -16.42
N ALA A 52 6.63 0.73 -16.31
CA ALA A 52 7.44 -0.15 -17.15
C ALA A 52 7.03 -0.08 -18.64
N MET A 53 5.73 0.04 -18.92
CA MET A 53 5.24 0.26 -20.28
C MET A 53 5.67 1.61 -20.84
N ASP A 54 5.59 2.68 -20.04
CA ASP A 54 6.06 4.01 -20.47
C ASP A 54 7.55 3.98 -20.84
N ALA A 55 8.37 3.27 -20.07
CA ALA A 55 9.80 3.06 -20.37
C ALA A 55 10.02 2.29 -21.69
N ARG A 56 9.26 1.20 -21.91
CA ARG A 56 9.30 0.45 -23.19
C ARG A 56 8.86 1.28 -24.39
N ILE A 57 7.84 2.12 -24.23
CA ILE A 57 7.39 3.03 -25.30
C ILE A 57 8.48 4.05 -25.62
N ALA A 58 9.17 4.58 -24.60
CA ALA A 58 10.29 5.51 -24.79
C ALA A 58 11.46 4.85 -25.53
N GLU A 59 11.80 3.61 -25.18
CA GLU A 59 12.84 2.82 -25.87
C GLU A 59 12.50 2.61 -27.35
N VAL A 60 11.29 2.13 -27.66
CA VAL A 60 10.85 1.91 -29.05
C VAL A 60 10.78 3.21 -29.85
N LYS A 61 10.44 4.34 -29.21
CA LYS A 61 10.48 5.66 -29.86
C LYS A 61 11.90 6.04 -30.25
N MET A 62 12.86 5.82 -29.36
CA MET A 62 14.27 6.13 -29.60
C MET A 62 14.86 5.22 -30.69
N GLU A 63 14.54 3.91 -30.67
CA GLU A 63 14.89 2.97 -31.74
C GLU A 63 14.32 3.40 -33.10
N LYS A 64 13.05 3.83 -33.11
CA LYS A 64 12.37 4.30 -34.33
C LYS A 64 13.05 5.54 -34.90
N GLU A 65 13.39 6.50 -34.05
CA GLU A 65 14.06 7.73 -34.46
C GLU A 65 15.46 7.44 -35.02
N SER A 66 16.22 6.56 -34.36
CA SER A 66 17.50 6.08 -34.89
C SER A 66 17.38 5.35 -36.23
N ALA A 67 16.32 4.58 -36.46
CA ALA A 67 16.08 3.91 -37.74
C ALA A 67 15.73 4.91 -38.86
N ILE A 68 14.98 5.98 -38.54
CA ILE A 68 14.68 7.06 -39.47
C ILE A 68 15.96 7.82 -39.85
N ASP A 69 16.81 8.12 -38.87
CA ASP A 69 18.10 8.79 -39.10
C ASP A 69 19.04 7.92 -39.97
N ALA A 70 19.00 6.60 -39.78
CA ALA A 70 19.72 5.63 -40.60
C ALA A 70 19.09 5.37 -41.99
N GLN A 71 17.98 6.04 -42.32
CA GLN A 71 17.18 5.83 -43.53
C GLN A 71 16.63 4.39 -43.70
N ASP A 72 16.55 3.64 -42.61
CA ASP A 72 15.89 2.33 -42.56
C ASP A 72 14.39 2.51 -42.37
N PHE A 73 13.70 2.80 -43.48
CA PHE A 73 12.26 3.02 -43.49
C PHE A 73 11.44 1.77 -43.17
N GLU A 74 11.98 0.57 -43.45
CA GLU A 74 11.30 -0.70 -43.20
C GLU A 74 11.36 -1.07 -41.71
N GLY A 75 12.53 -0.91 -41.08
CA GLY A 75 12.69 -1.01 -39.63
C GLY A 75 11.86 0.03 -38.88
N ALA A 76 11.86 1.29 -39.34
CA ALA A 76 11.06 2.35 -38.76
C ALA A 76 9.54 2.08 -38.85
N ALA A 77 9.06 1.51 -39.96
CA ALA A 77 7.66 1.11 -40.11
C ALA A 77 7.26 0.01 -39.11
N SER A 78 8.13 -1.00 -38.94
CA SER A 78 7.93 -2.09 -37.97
C SER A 78 7.90 -1.56 -36.53
N LEU A 79 8.82 -0.66 -36.18
CA LEU A 79 8.89 -0.03 -34.86
C LEU A 79 7.68 0.88 -34.59
N ARG A 80 7.17 1.58 -35.61
CA ARG A 80 5.93 2.37 -35.50
C ARG A 80 4.72 1.48 -35.18
N MET A 81 4.60 0.31 -35.80
CA MET A 81 3.52 -0.63 -35.47
C MET A 81 3.66 -1.15 -34.02
N LYS A 82 4.88 -1.46 -33.60
CA LYS A 82 5.19 -1.87 -32.21
C LYS A 82 4.84 -0.78 -31.20
N GLU A 83 5.19 0.47 -31.49
CA GLU A 83 4.83 1.65 -30.68
C GLU A 83 3.30 1.77 -30.55
N GLN A 84 2.56 1.72 -31.67
CA GLN A 84 1.10 1.83 -31.66
C GLN A 84 0.45 0.73 -30.83
N LYS A 85 0.94 -0.51 -30.94
CA LYS A 85 0.46 -1.65 -30.16
C LYS A 85 0.69 -1.43 -28.65
N LEU A 86 1.91 -1.01 -28.27
CA LEU A 86 2.25 -0.74 -26.87
C LEU A 86 1.43 0.42 -26.28
N VAL A 87 1.19 1.48 -27.07
CA VAL A 87 0.36 2.62 -26.66
C VAL A 87 -1.10 2.21 -26.49
N ALA A 88 -1.64 1.37 -27.38
CA ALA A 88 -3.00 0.84 -27.26
C ALA A 88 -3.15 -0.02 -25.99
N GLU A 89 -2.21 -0.94 -25.76
CA GLU A 89 -2.19 -1.80 -24.57
C GLU A 89 -2.05 -0.98 -23.27
N ARG A 90 -1.19 0.05 -23.28
CA ARG A 90 -1.04 0.99 -22.16
C ARG A 90 -2.36 1.70 -21.88
N ARG A 91 -3.04 2.18 -22.92
CA ARG A 91 -4.33 2.87 -22.78
C ARG A 91 -5.40 1.96 -22.21
N GLU A 92 -5.47 0.70 -22.65
CA GLU A 92 -6.41 -0.29 -22.12
C GLU A 92 -6.14 -0.57 -20.63
N ARG A 93 -4.88 -0.77 -20.24
CA ARG A 93 -4.49 -0.96 -18.83
C ARG A 93 -4.76 0.28 -17.99
N GLU A 94 -4.51 1.48 -18.51
CA GLU A 94 -4.82 2.73 -17.81
C GLU A 94 -6.34 2.90 -17.62
N LEU A 95 -7.14 2.56 -18.63
CA LEU A 95 -8.60 2.53 -18.53
C LEU A 95 -9.06 1.53 -17.47
N LYS A 96 -8.53 0.31 -17.46
CA LYS A 96 -8.84 -0.71 -16.43
C LYS A 96 -8.44 -0.25 -15.04
N TRP A 97 -7.30 0.42 -14.90
CA TRP A 97 -6.85 0.97 -13.62
C TRP A 97 -7.75 2.13 -13.15
N LYS A 98 -8.11 3.05 -14.05
CA LYS A 98 -9.04 4.15 -13.73
C LYS A 98 -10.44 3.62 -13.40
N ALA A 99 -10.93 2.62 -14.15
CA ALA A 99 -12.22 1.98 -13.91
C ALA A 99 -12.23 1.16 -12.61
N GLY A 100 -11.15 0.44 -12.30
CA GLY A 100 -10.94 -0.22 -11.00
C GLY A 100 -10.81 0.78 -9.84
N GLY A 101 -10.45 2.04 -10.14
CA GLY A 101 -10.46 3.14 -9.19
C GLY A 101 -11.87 3.57 -8.73
N THR A 102 -12.91 3.22 -9.49
CA THR A 102 -14.32 3.46 -9.15
C THR A 102 -14.98 2.31 -8.39
N ASP A 103 -14.56 1.05 -8.58
CA ASP A 103 -15.24 -0.13 -8.02
C ASP A 103 -14.49 -0.90 -6.93
N GLY A 104 -13.19 -0.66 -6.70
CA GLY A 104 -12.55 -1.15 -5.48
C GLY A 104 -13.00 -0.27 -4.32
N ASN A 105 -13.80 -0.78 -3.38
CA ASN A 105 -14.09 -0.06 -2.13
C ASN A 105 -12.78 0.42 -1.51
N ALA A 106 -12.61 1.74 -1.37
CA ALA A 106 -11.48 2.33 -0.66
C ALA A 106 -11.72 2.08 0.82
N GLU A 107 -11.30 0.91 1.29
CA GLU A 107 -11.55 0.49 2.66
C GLU A 107 -10.31 0.70 3.51
N VAL A 108 -10.49 1.32 4.68
CA VAL A 108 -9.49 1.33 5.74
C VAL A 108 -9.80 0.14 6.64
N ASP A 109 -8.86 -0.80 6.70
CA ASP A 109 -8.91 -2.00 7.53
C ASP A 109 -7.91 -1.92 8.69
N GLU A 110 -7.97 -2.93 9.56
CA GLU A 110 -7.09 -3.06 10.73
C GLU A 110 -5.60 -3.12 10.35
N GLU A 111 -5.31 -3.79 9.23
CA GLU A 111 -3.94 -3.93 8.72
C GLU A 111 -3.34 -2.59 8.33
N LEU A 112 -4.11 -1.74 7.63
CA LEU A 112 -3.67 -0.41 7.23
C LEU A 112 -3.43 0.50 8.45
N ILE A 113 -4.28 0.41 9.48
CA ILE A 113 -4.08 1.14 10.74
C ILE A 113 -2.78 0.69 11.42
N ALA A 114 -2.54 -0.62 11.51
CA ALA A 114 -1.31 -1.17 12.07
C ALA A 114 -0.07 -0.74 11.27
N GLU A 115 -0.16 -0.73 9.93
CA GLU A 115 0.93 -0.30 9.05
C GLU A 115 1.27 1.19 9.24
N VAL A 116 0.26 2.04 9.38
CA VAL A 116 0.44 3.47 9.64
C VAL A 116 1.06 3.68 11.01
N LEU A 117 0.53 3.03 12.05
CA LEU A 117 1.10 3.13 13.40
C LEU A 117 2.56 2.69 13.44
N ALA A 118 2.90 1.58 12.77
CA ALA A 118 4.27 1.07 12.70
C ALA A 118 5.21 2.07 12.02
N ASN A 119 4.74 2.79 10.99
CA ASN A 119 5.52 3.83 10.34
C ASN A 119 5.68 5.09 11.21
N SER A 120 4.62 5.50 11.91
CA SER A 120 4.62 6.73 12.72
C SER A 120 5.38 6.55 14.04
N THR A 121 5.35 5.36 14.64
CA THR A 121 6.01 5.04 15.91
C THR A 121 7.33 4.27 15.76
N GLY A 122 7.56 3.63 14.62
CA GLY A 122 8.68 2.70 14.40
C GLY A 122 8.49 1.32 15.03
N ILE A 123 7.35 1.06 15.68
CA ILE A 123 7.08 -0.19 16.42
C ILE A 123 6.28 -1.16 15.54
N PRO A 124 6.81 -2.34 15.17
CA PRO A 124 6.09 -3.33 14.37
C PRO A 124 5.01 -4.04 15.20
N VAL A 125 3.80 -3.48 15.19
CA VAL A 125 2.65 -3.98 15.95
C VAL A 125 2.20 -5.40 15.58
N PHE A 126 2.33 -5.80 14.31
CA PHE A 126 1.91 -7.14 13.86
C PHE A 126 2.76 -8.28 14.43
N LYS A 127 4.04 -8.02 14.73
CA LYS A 127 4.92 -9.00 15.40
C LYS A 127 4.67 -9.01 16.91
N LEU A 128 4.39 -7.83 17.47
CA LEU A 128 4.21 -7.67 18.91
C LEU A 128 2.93 -8.33 19.42
N THR A 129 1.81 -8.30 18.69
CA THR A 129 0.56 -8.92 19.17
C THR A 129 0.69 -10.42 19.40
N GLU A 130 1.39 -11.15 18.53
CA GLU A 130 1.64 -12.58 18.68
C GLU A 130 2.64 -12.88 19.82
N GLU A 131 3.69 -12.06 19.93
CA GLU A 131 4.68 -12.16 21.02
C GLU A 131 4.10 -11.77 22.39
N GLU A 132 3.22 -10.77 22.47
CA GLU A 132 2.59 -10.32 23.71
C GLU A 132 1.54 -11.31 24.20
N SER A 133 0.70 -11.86 23.32
CA SER A 133 -0.25 -12.92 23.70
C SER A 133 0.46 -14.16 24.24
N SER A 134 1.55 -14.57 23.59
CA SER A 134 2.36 -15.70 24.06
C SER A 134 3.13 -15.39 25.35
N ARG A 135 3.53 -14.14 25.58
CA ARG A 135 4.15 -13.69 26.83
C ARG A 135 3.13 -13.64 27.98
N LEU A 136 1.90 -13.17 27.73
CA LEU A 136 0.83 -13.14 28.73
C LEU A 136 0.49 -14.54 29.22
N LEU A 137 0.37 -15.50 28.29
CA LEU A 137 0.12 -16.91 28.61
C LEU A 137 1.23 -17.49 29.51
N LYS A 138 2.49 -17.15 29.21
CA LYS A 138 3.65 -17.60 30.01
C LYS A 138 3.73 -16.90 31.38
N MET A 139 3.27 -15.66 31.49
CA MET A 139 3.22 -14.93 32.76
C MET A 139 2.19 -15.54 33.72
N GLU A 140 1.03 -15.99 33.24
CA GLU A 140 0.07 -16.72 34.09
C GLU A 140 0.65 -18.03 34.66
N GLU A 141 1.43 -18.76 33.87
CA GLU A 141 2.12 -19.97 34.33
C GLU A 141 3.22 -19.66 35.36
N GLU A 142 4.00 -18.59 35.17
CA GLU A 142 5.02 -18.17 36.13
C GLU A 142 4.43 -17.64 37.44
N LEU A 143 3.29 -16.94 37.37
CA LEU A 143 2.57 -16.49 38.57
C LEU A 143 2.02 -17.69 39.36
N HIS A 144 1.43 -18.70 38.70
CA HIS A 144 0.97 -19.92 39.39
C HIS A 144 2.11 -20.69 40.04
N LYS A 145 3.30 -20.75 39.43
CA LYS A 145 4.48 -21.40 40.04
C LYS A 145 4.97 -20.69 41.30
N ARG A 146 4.76 -19.38 41.42
CA ARG A 146 5.20 -18.58 42.57
C ARG A 146 4.16 -18.53 43.70
N VAL A 147 2.87 -18.66 43.37
CA VAL A 147 1.75 -18.57 44.34
C VAL A 147 1.44 -19.90 45.04
N ILE A 148 1.91 -21.04 44.53
CA ILE A 148 1.77 -22.35 45.25
C ILE A 148 2.82 -22.48 46.38
N ALA A 149 3.69 -21.50 46.56
CA ALA A 149 4.68 -21.42 47.63
C ALA A 149 4.37 -20.27 48.62
N GLU A 150 3.12 -20.16 49.07
CA GLU A 150 2.73 -19.49 50.32
C GLU A 150 1.49 -20.15 50.93
#